data_AF-A0A0K2GAD3-F1
#
_entry.id   AF-A0A0K2GAD3-F1
#
_cell.length_a   1.000
_cell.length_b   1.000
_cell.length_c   1.000
_cell.angle_alpha   90.00
_cell.angle_beta   90.00
_cell.angle_gamma   90.00
#
_symmetry.space_group_name_H-M   'P 1'
#
loop_
_entity.id
_entity.type
_entity.pdbx_description
1 polymer ?
#
loop_
_entity_poly.entity_id
_entity_poly.type
_entity_poly.pdbx_seq_one_letter_code
_entity_poly.pdbx_strand_id
1 'polypeptide(L)'
;MLRAGSKPAADGVERRHPEQLILQQLREGRPCTVEELLERVPELTWAQLFLAMDILSRRGDVELSRQGFTYSVRMRPGSAGGGNANGSARPDHR
;
A
#
# COMPACT_ATOMS: atom_id res chain seq x y z
N MET A 1 11.68 36.61 5.24
CA MET A 1 10.67 36.33 6.27
C MET A 1 9.96 35.04 5.90
N LEU A 2 10.15 33.98 6.69
CA LEU A 2 9.56 32.66 6.46
C LEU A 2 8.04 32.73 6.69
N ARG A 3 7.24 32.33 5.69
CA ARG A 3 5.78 32.23 5.86
C ARG A 3 5.46 31.00 6.72
N ALA A 4 5.01 31.26 7.94
CA ALA A 4 4.34 30.28 8.78
C ALA A 4 3.02 29.88 8.11
N GLY A 5 2.98 28.69 7.51
CA GLY A 5 1.73 28.06 7.09
C GLY A 5 1.04 27.46 8.32
N SER A 6 0.13 28.22 8.94
CA SER A 6 -0.85 27.67 9.87
C SER A 6 -1.67 26.60 9.16
N LYS A 7 -1.47 25.34 9.54
CA LYS A 7 -2.31 24.21 9.10
C LYS A 7 -3.61 24.26 9.92
N PRO A 8 -4.78 24.49 9.30
CA PRO A 8 -6.04 24.56 10.04
C PRO A 8 -6.43 23.17 10.56
N ALA A 9 -7.16 23.22 11.67
CA ALA A 9 -7.61 22.10 12.47
C ALA A 9 -8.36 21.04 11.64
N ALA A 10 -8.09 19.79 12.01
CA ALA A 10 -8.67 18.59 11.42
C ALA A 10 -10.18 18.50 11.74
N ASP A 11 -10.98 18.97 10.80
CA ASP A 11 -12.42 18.73 10.73
C ASP A 11 -12.66 17.53 9.78
N GLY A 12 -13.18 16.43 10.31
CA GLY A 12 -13.88 15.38 9.54
C GLY A 12 -13.15 14.64 8.41
N VAL A 13 -11.84 14.81 8.20
CA VAL A 13 -11.13 14.06 7.17
C VAL A 13 -11.10 12.60 7.58
N GLU A 14 -11.86 11.74 6.88
CA GLU A 14 -11.59 10.30 6.86
C GLU A 14 -10.09 10.15 6.60
N ARG A 15 -9.32 9.88 7.66
CA ARG A 15 -7.87 9.70 7.54
C ARG A 15 -7.70 8.42 6.77
N ARG A 16 -7.73 8.51 5.44
CA ARG A 16 -7.46 7.38 4.56
C ARG A 16 -6.12 6.83 5.01
N HIS A 17 -6.14 5.59 5.47
CA HIS A 17 -4.94 4.95 5.94
C HIS A 17 -3.94 4.94 4.77
N PRO A 18 -2.67 5.32 4.96
CA PRO A 18 -1.66 5.34 3.90
C PRO A 18 -1.65 4.05 3.06
N GLU A 19 -1.89 2.90 3.70
CA GLU A 19 -2.02 1.60 3.07
C GLU A 19 -3.17 1.54 2.05
N GLN A 20 -4.34 2.11 2.39
CA GLN A 20 -5.50 2.14 1.50
C GLN A 20 -5.26 3.03 0.28
N LEU A 21 -4.59 4.16 0.46
CA LEU A 21 -4.21 5.04 -0.65
C LEU A 21 -3.28 4.33 -1.61
N ILE A 22 -2.25 3.66 -1.09
CA ILE A 22 -1.31 2.87 -1.91
C ILE A 22 -2.05 1.76 -2.65
N LEU A 23 -2.88 0.97 -1.96
CA LEU A 23 -3.65 -0.09 -2.60
C LEU A 23 -4.60 0.44 -3.68
N GLN A 24 -5.22 1.60 -3.46
CA GLN A 24 -6.09 2.24 -4.47
C GLN A 24 -5.31 2.57 -5.74
N GLN A 25 -4.09 3.11 -5.62
CA GLN A 25 -3.24 3.40 -6.78
C GLN A 25 -2.79 2.12 -7.51
N LEU A 26 -2.56 1.02 -6.78
CA LEU A 26 -2.12 -0.24 -7.35
C LEU A 26 -3.26 -1.09 -7.97
N ARG A 27 -4.53 -0.76 -7.71
CA ARG A 27 -5.69 -1.46 -8.29
C ARG A 27 -5.76 -1.36 -9.80
N GLU A 28 -5.11 -0.36 -10.41
CA GLU A 28 -4.99 -0.24 -11.87
C GLU A 28 -4.14 -1.36 -12.51
N GLY A 29 -3.56 -2.26 -11.70
CA GLY A 29 -2.92 -3.49 -12.15
C GLY A 29 -1.54 -3.30 -12.76
N ARG A 30 -1.05 -2.05 -12.87
CA ARG A 30 0.30 -1.73 -13.34
C ARG A 30 1.24 -1.62 -12.14
N PRO A 31 2.40 -2.29 -12.17
CA PRO A 31 3.49 -1.96 -11.27
C PRO A 31 3.83 -0.47 -11.42
N CYS A 32 4.08 0.21 -10.32
CA CYS A 32 4.56 1.60 -10.32
C CYS A 32 5.84 1.70 -9.50
N THR A 33 6.67 2.69 -9.79
CA THR A 33 7.83 2.96 -8.95
C THR A 33 7.42 3.63 -7.65
N VAL A 34 8.31 3.61 -6.67
CA VAL A 34 8.10 4.34 -5.42
C VAL A 34 8.01 5.86 -5.67
N GLU A 35 8.78 6.37 -6.63
CA GLU A 35 8.77 7.76 -7.06
C GLU A 35 7.42 8.13 -7.71
N GLU A 36 6.91 7.31 -8.62
CA GLU A 36 5.58 7.52 -9.22
C GLU A 36 4.47 7.49 -8.16
N LEU A 37 4.61 6.64 -7.14
CA LEU A 37 3.62 6.54 -6.06
C LEU A 37 3.58 7.81 -5.19
N LEU A 38 4.73 8.45 -4.96
CA LEU A 38 4.79 9.77 -4.31
C LEU A 38 4.09 10.84 -5.13
N GLU A 39 4.28 10.83 -6.45
CA GLU A 39 3.65 11.80 -7.35
C GLU A 39 2.12 11.63 -7.39
N ARG A 40 1.64 10.38 -7.33
CA ARG A 40 0.20 10.05 -7.31
C ARG A 40 -0.47 10.28 -5.97
N VAL A 41 0.29 10.21 -4.88
CA VAL A 41 -0.22 10.40 -3.51
C VAL A 41 0.60 11.48 -2.78
N PRO A 42 0.52 12.76 -3.21
CA PRO A 42 1.28 13.85 -2.61
C PRO A 42 0.87 14.17 -1.16
N GLU A 43 -0.22 13.54 -0.70
CA GLU A 43 -0.74 13.60 0.66
C GLU A 43 0.20 12.88 1.66
N LEU A 44 0.99 11.92 1.18
CA LEU A 44 1.88 11.10 2.00
C LEU A 44 3.30 11.66 1.98
N THR A 45 3.88 11.79 3.18
CA THR A 45 5.32 11.99 3.30
C THR A 45 6.07 10.71 2.92
N TRP A 46 7.34 10.82 2.55
CA TRP A 46 8.21 9.67 2.30
C TRP A 46 8.19 8.64 3.43
N ALA A 47 8.23 9.11 4.68
CA ALA A 47 8.19 8.22 5.84
C ALA A 47 6.87 7.45 5.95
N GLN A 48 5.73 8.11 5.71
CA GLN A 48 4.42 7.46 5.73
C GLN A 48 4.27 6.45 4.59
N LEU A 49 4.71 6.82 3.39
CA LEU A 49 4.73 5.94 2.23
C LEU A 49 5.58 4.69 2.50
N PHE A 50 6.81 4.88 3.00
CA PHE A 50 7.73 3.80 3.33
C PHE A 50 7.16 2.85 4.38
N LEU A 51 6.63 3.38 5.49
CA LEU A 51 6.02 2.57 6.55
C LEU A 51 4.82 1.78 6.03
N ALA A 52 3.96 2.42 5.23
CA ALA A 52 2.80 1.76 4.66
C ALA A 52 3.18 0.66 3.66
N MET A 53 4.20 0.88 2.82
CA MET A 53 4.74 -0.16 1.94
C MET A 53 5.36 -1.32 2.71
N ASP A 54 6.12 -1.06 3.78
CA ASP A 54 6.68 -2.11 4.65
C ASP A 54 5.56 -2.96 5.27
N ILE A 55 4.52 -2.32 5.79
CA ILE A 55 3.34 -3.00 6.35
C ILE A 55 2.64 -3.86 5.28
N LEU A 56 2.34 -3.30 4.12
CA LEU A 56 1.67 -4.01 3.03
C LEU A 56 2.52 -5.17 2.50
N SER A 57 3.84 -4.99 2.41
CA SER A 57 4.77 -6.02 1.97
C SER A 57 4.81 -7.20 2.94
N ARG A 58 4.91 -6.91 4.25
CA ARG A 58 4.90 -7.95 5.31
C ARG A 58 3.57 -8.68 5.41
N ARG A 59 2.45 -8.00 5.16
CA ARG A 59 1.12 -8.61 5.07
C ARG A 59 0.93 -9.46 3.81
N GLY A 60 1.80 -9.28 2.81
CA GLY A 60 1.68 -9.95 1.52
C GLY A 60 0.63 -9.31 0.60
N ASP A 61 0.20 -8.08 0.87
CA ASP A 61 -0.75 -7.33 0.04
C ASP A 61 -0.09 -6.79 -1.24
N VAL A 62 1.19 -6.46 -1.14
CA VAL A 62 2.02 -5.97 -2.26
C VAL A 62 3.31 -6.76 -2.36
N GLU A 63 3.94 -6.66 -3.52
CA GLU A 63 5.28 -7.15 -3.77
C GLU A 63 6.17 -5.99 -4.18
N LEU A 64 7.34 -5.90 -3.54
CA LEU A 64 8.39 -4.96 -3.88
C LEU A 64 9.45 -5.68 -4.71
N SER A 65 9.77 -5.14 -5.88
CA SER A 65 10.84 -5.61 -6.74
C SER A 65 11.88 -4.50 -6.91
N ARG A 66 13.16 -4.86 -6.85
CA ARG A 66 14.27 -3.94 -7.08
C ARG A 66 14.91 -4.22 -8.42
N GLN A 67 15.01 -3.20 -9.27
CA GLN A 67 15.74 -3.25 -10.54
C GLN A 67 16.79 -2.14 -10.54
N GLY A 68 18.06 -2.50 -10.32
CA GLY A 68 19.14 -1.52 -10.13
C GLY A 68 18.92 -0.65 -8.90
N PHE A 69 18.69 0.65 -9.12
CA PHE A 69 18.39 1.64 -8.09
C PHE A 69 16.90 1.98 -7.96
N THR A 70 16.06 1.37 -8.80
CA THR A 70 14.62 1.63 -8.83
C THR A 70 13.88 0.55 -8.05
N TYR A 71 12.97 0.97 -7.17
CA TYR A 71 12.02 0.09 -6.51
C TYR A 71 10.66 0.20 -7.19
N SER A 72 10.13 -0.93 -7.64
CA SER A 72 8.77 -1.04 -8.13
C SER A 72 7.89 -1.80 -7.14
N VAL A 73 6.66 -1.35 -7.01
CA VAL A 73 5.64 -1.96 -6.18
C VAL A 73 4.49 -2.43 -7.08
N ARG A 74 3.97 -3.62 -6.80
CA ARG A 74 2.79 -4.17 -7.47
C ARG A 74 1.87 -4.82 -6.46
N MET A 75 0.57 -4.82 -6.74
CA MET A 75 -0.37 -5.60 -5.94
C MET A 75 -0.12 -7.09 -6.14
N ARG A 76 -0.15 -7.88 -5.06
CA ARG A 76 -0.05 -9.33 -5.17
C ARG A 76 -1.39 -9.90 -5.66
N PRO A 77 -1.41 -10.76 -6.69
CA PRO A 77 -2.64 -11.43 -7.10
C PRO A 77 -3.14 -12.33 -5.95
N GLY A 78 -4.39 -12.13 -5.53
CA GLY A 78 -5.01 -12.84 -4.40
C GLY A 78 -5.15 -12.03 -3.11
N SER A 79 -4.56 -10.83 -3.03
CA SER A 79 -4.75 -9.95 -1.86
C SER A 79 -6.02 -9.09 -1.97
N ALA A 80 -6.64 -9.04 -3.15
CA ALA A 80 -7.93 -8.41 -3.40
C ALA A 80 -9.12 -9.34 -3.07
N GLY A 81 -9.25 -9.71 -1.79
CA GLY A 81 -10.50 -10.29 -1.24
C GLY A 81 -10.58 -11.83 -1.15
N GLY A 82 -10.92 -12.32 0.05
CA GLY A 82 -11.25 -13.71 0.38
C GLY A 82 -10.25 -14.31 1.37
N GLY A 83 -10.54 -14.56 2.65
CA GLY A 83 -11.79 -15.13 3.15
C GLY A 83 -11.88 -16.62 2.82
N ASN A 84 -10.95 -17.45 3.30
CA ASN A 84 -11.22 -18.83 3.76
C ASN A 84 -9.96 -19.41 4.42
N ALA A 85 -9.79 -19.16 5.71
CA ALA A 85 -9.01 -20.06 6.53
C ALA A 85 -9.95 -21.16 7.02
N ASN A 86 -9.61 -22.38 6.60
CA ASN A 86 -9.86 -23.64 7.30
C ASN A 86 -11.07 -24.48 6.86
N GLY A 87 -10.86 -25.17 5.74
CA GLY A 87 -11.51 -26.43 5.42
C GLY A 87 -10.49 -27.42 4.90
N SER A 88 -9.40 -27.67 5.64
CA SER A 88 -8.50 -28.80 5.38
C SER A 88 -9.24 -30.11 5.71
N ALA A 89 -10.18 -30.51 4.85
CA ALA A 89 -10.64 -31.88 4.82
C ALA A 89 -9.50 -32.73 4.24
N ARG A 90 -8.76 -33.38 5.15
CA ARG A 90 -7.85 -34.47 4.81
C ARG A 90 -8.72 -35.58 4.17
N PRO A 91 -8.33 -36.19 3.05
CA PRO A 91 -9.00 -37.39 2.59
C PRO A 91 -8.65 -38.52 3.56
N ASP A 92 -9.64 -38.97 4.33
CA ASP A 92 -9.57 -40.22 5.06
C ASP A 92 -9.68 -41.34 4.03
N HIS A 93 -8.58 -42.06 3.81
CA HIS A 93 -8.58 -43.29 3.07
C HIS A 93 -8.90 -44.41 4.06
N ARG A 94 -10.14 -44.91 4.04
CA ARG A 94 -10.48 -46.22 4.59
C ARG A 94 -11.55 -46.93 3.77
#